data_AF-A0A534MAX8-F1
#
_entry.id   AF-A0A534MAX8-F1
#
_cell.length_a   1.000
_cell.length_b   1.000
_cell.length_c   1.000
_cell.angle_alpha   90.00
_cell.angle_beta   90.00
_cell.angle_gamma   90.00
#
_symmetry.space_group_name_H-M   'P 1'
#
loop_
_entity.id
_entity.type
_entity.pdbx_description
1 polymer ?
#
loop_
_entity_poly.entity_id
_entity_poly.type
_entity_poly.pdbx_seq_one_letter_code
_entity_poly.pdbx_strand_id
1 'polypeptide(L)'
;MKNDGVLQNVRFERPMVEHIRKWGFHPVDMHFHTNHSDAYTKVRSALSLAKKQGVGLAITDHNTPSGAVEAHRMRPEVLLIPGMEVSAEDGPHILLYFYDIAEMVEFYEREVEGKKGKSPYMATGLPTVDLLGCSDRYNCVRAAAHPYGYLVFNKGVAKCIEKQYLAEETLSRFEAIEVINGGMRRNLNRKASNLAVRKGLGLVGGTDGHTLKDLGNIVTCAESADVEGFLNAVVHRQSFVVGREKNLLDKSVTAALLMTRYVPYTVPSIAVHYRQNMPRVQRFVQRRTSRRPKTRAKVK
;
A
#
# COMPACT_ATOMS: atom_id res chain seq x y z
N MET A 1 23.39 24.41 -7.98
CA MET A 1 22.45 23.97 -6.92
C MET A 1 22.02 22.55 -7.26
N LYS A 2 22.31 21.56 -6.40
CA LYS A 2 21.91 20.17 -6.64
C LYS A 2 20.39 20.13 -6.66
N ASN A 3 19.80 19.80 -7.81
CA ASN A 3 18.38 19.53 -7.93
C ASN A 3 18.14 18.23 -7.16
N ASP A 4 17.93 18.32 -5.85
CA ASP A 4 17.58 17.18 -5.02
C ASP A 4 16.28 16.63 -5.60
N GLY A 5 16.37 15.58 -6.42
CA GLY A 5 15.31 15.08 -7.31
C GLY A 5 14.06 14.54 -6.62
N VAL A 6 13.51 15.29 -5.67
CA VAL A 6 12.18 15.12 -5.11
C VAL A 6 11.25 15.93 -5.98
N LEU A 7 10.21 15.26 -6.47
CA LEU A 7 9.05 15.88 -7.11
C LEU A 7 8.58 17.12 -6.32
N GLN A 8 8.28 18.21 -7.01
CA GLN A 8 7.63 19.37 -6.37
C GLN A 8 6.32 18.99 -5.64
N ASN A 9 5.68 17.92 -6.12
CA ASN A 9 4.44 17.35 -5.60
C ASN A 9 4.66 16.28 -4.51
N VAL A 10 5.87 16.09 -3.98
CA VAL A 10 6.14 15.20 -2.84
C VAL A 10 6.94 15.94 -1.78
N ARG A 11 6.33 16.21 -0.63
CA ARG A 11 6.95 17.00 0.44
C ARG A 11 7.11 16.18 1.70
N PHE A 12 8.36 16.01 2.13
CA PHE A 12 8.69 15.20 3.29
C PHE A 12 8.69 15.99 4.60
N GLU A 13 7.55 16.58 4.93
CA GLU A 13 7.35 17.47 6.07
C GLU A 13 6.01 17.18 6.75
N ARG A 14 5.76 17.82 7.90
CA ARG A 14 4.50 17.63 8.62
C ARG A 14 3.37 18.31 7.82
N PRO A 15 2.23 17.63 7.56
CA PRO A 15 1.11 18.26 6.88
C PRO A 15 0.54 19.43 7.68
N MET A 16 0.46 20.62 7.05
CA MET A 16 -0.24 21.78 7.60
C MET A 16 -1.68 21.77 7.08
N VAL A 17 -2.53 20.93 7.67
CA VAL A 17 -3.88 20.62 7.15
C VAL A 17 -4.74 21.87 6.95
N GLU A 18 -4.70 22.82 7.89
CA GLU A 18 -5.44 24.07 7.75
C GLU A 18 -5.02 24.89 6.53
N HIS A 19 -3.71 24.93 6.22
CA HIS A 19 -3.20 25.65 5.04
C HIS A 19 -3.57 24.93 3.74
N ILE A 20 -3.44 23.60 3.73
CA ILE A 20 -3.81 22.76 2.58
C ILE A 20 -5.28 23.02 2.20
N ARG A 21 -6.18 23.02 3.21
CA ARG A 21 -7.61 23.31 3.02
C ARG A 21 -7.88 24.74 2.59
N LYS A 22 -7.19 25.73 3.16
CA LYS A 22 -7.29 27.15 2.75
C LYS A 22 -6.91 27.36 1.28
N TRP A 23 -6.03 26.53 0.73
CA TRP A 23 -5.65 26.55 -0.68
C TRP A 23 -6.58 25.75 -1.60
N GLY A 24 -7.71 25.24 -1.08
CA GLY A 24 -8.70 24.51 -1.89
C GLY A 24 -8.44 23.01 -2.01
N PHE A 25 -7.38 22.48 -1.39
CA PHE A 25 -7.07 21.06 -1.42
C PHE A 25 -7.66 20.30 -0.25
N HIS A 26 -8.05 19.05 -0.50
CA HIS A 26 -8.58 18.14 0.49
C HIS A 26 -7.49 17.11 0.83
N PRO A 27 -6.96 17.09 2.07
CA PRO A 27 -5.97 16.10 2.47
C PRO A 27 -6.65 14.81 2.91
N VAL A 28 -6.18 13.67 2.42
CA VAL A 28 -6.69 12.32 2.72
C VAL A 28 -5.54 11.40 3.08
N ASP A 29 -5.62 10.71 4.22
CA ASP A 29 -4.72 9.60 4.53
C ASP A 29 -5.17 8.37 3.74
N MET A 30 -4.44 8.03 2.67
CA MET A 30 -4.86 7.02 1.69
C MET A 30 -4.47 5.58 2.07
N HIS A 31 -3.92 5.34 3.26
CA HIS A 31 -3.51 4.00 3.68
C HIS A 31 -3.57 3.88 5.21
N PHE A 32 -4.65 3.31 5.74
CA PHE A 32 -4.88 3.21 7.18
C PHE A 32 -5.63 1.93 7.55
N HIS A 33 -5.19 1.27 8.63
CA HIS A 33 -5.75 -0.01 9.09
C HIS A 33 -6.57 0.17 10.36
N THR A 34 -7.59 -0.67 10.50
CA THR A 34 -8.50 -0.69 11.65
C THR A 34 -8.50 -2.05 12.33
N ASN A 35 -9.32 -2.18 13.38
CA ASN A 35 -9.55 -3.45 14.07
C ASN A 35 -10.25 -4.53 13.23
N HIS A 36 -10.54 -4.25 11.97
CA HIS A 36 -11.06 -5.20 11.00
C HIS A 36 -9.95 -5.98 10.28
N SER A 37 -8.68 -5.54 10.43
CA SER A 37 -7.50 -6.30 10.03
C SER A 37 -6.53 -6.44 11.21
N ASP A 38 -5.29 -5.98 11.06
CA ASP A 38 -4.20 -6.21 12.00
C ASP A 38 -3.92 -5.02 12.93
N ALA A 39 -4.73 -3.97 12.89
CA ALA A 39 -4.65 -2.85 13.82
C ALA A 39 -5.55 -3.03 15.06
N TYR A 40 -5.39 -2.14 16.04
CA TYR A 40 -6.29 -2.02 17.20
C TYR A 40 -7.22 -0.82 17.12
N THR A 41 -6.99 0.09 16.17
CA THR A 41 -7.77 1.32 16.01
C THR A 41 -9.21 0.99 15.62
N LYS A 42 -10.18 1.44 16.42
CA LYS A 42 -11.61 1.33 16.08
C LYS A 42 -11.95 2.29 14.94
N VAL A 43 -12.80 1.85 14.01
CA VAL A 43 -13.31 2.68 12.90
C VAL A 43 -13.85 4.02 13.40
N ARG A 44 -14.74 4.01 14.40
CA ARG A 44 -15.28 5.22 15.02
C ARG A 44 -14.21 6.18 15.55
N SER A 45 -13.15 5.65 16.16
CA SER A 45 -12.05 6.46 16.69
C SER A 45 -11.23 7.10 15.57
N ALA A 46 -10.95 6.34 14.50
CA ALA A 46 -10.27 6.86 13.32
C ALA A 46 -11.07 7.99 12.67
N LEU A 47 -12.37 7.78 12.42
CA LEU A 47 -13.26 8.80 11.85
C LEU A 47 -13.37 10.06 12.73
N SER A 48 -13.47 9.88 14.06
CA SER A 48 -13.52 11.01 15.00
C SER A 48 -12.23 11.84 14.96
N LEU A 49 -11.06 11.19 14.92
CA LEU A 49 -9.80 11.91 14.82
C LEU A 49 -9.62 12.57 13.45
N ALA A 50 -9.97 11.87 12.36
CA ALA A 50 -9.92 12.38 11.00
C ALA A 50 -10.77 13.67 10.87
N LYS A 51 -12.00 13.65 11.39
CA LYS A 51 -12.88 14.83 11.49
C LYS A 51 -12.21 15.97 12.27
N LYS A 52 -11.67 15.68 13.45
CA LYS A 52 -11.01 16.67 14.31
C LYS A 52 -9.79 17.30 13.63
N GLN A 53 -9.04 16.53 12.85
CA GLN A 53 -7.85 17.00 12.14
C GLN A 53 -8.18 17.66 10.79
N GLY A 54 -9.41 17.53 10.30
CA GLY A 54 -9.81 18.01 8.97
C GLY A 54 -9.20 17.18 7.83
N VAL A 55 -8.90 15.91 8.07
CA VAL A 55 -8.28 14.98 7.12
C VAL A 55 -9.31 13.93 6.70
N GLY A 56 -9.40 13.64 5.40
CA GLY A 56 -10.13 12.49 4.86
C GLY A 56 -9.42 11.17 5.12
N LEU A 57 -10.08 10.05 4.90
CA LEU A 57 -9.54 8.73 5.22
C LEU A 57 -9.86 7.70 4.14
N ALA A 58 -8.88 6.91 3.73
CA ALA A 58 -9.12 5.61 3.11
C ALA A 58 -8.84 4.52 4.16
N ILE A 59 -9.86 3.75 4.51
CA ILE A 59 -9.67 2.55 5.35
C ILE A 59 -9.32 1.41 4.41
N THR A 60 -8.14 0.83 4.57
CA THR A 60 -7.55 -0.13 3.62
C THR A 60 -7.18 -1.43 4.33
N ASP A 61 -8.12 -1.96 5.12
CA ASP A 61 -7.92 -3.20 5.88
C ASP A 61 -7.51 -4.38 4.99
N HIS A 62 -6.60 -5.22 5.51
CA HIS A 62 -6.06 -6.35 4.75
C HIS A 62 -7.14 -7.35 4.34
N ASN A 63 -7.30 -7.55 3.03
CA ASN A 63 -8.18 -8.55 2.42
C ASN A 63 -9.63 -8.51 2.95
N THR A 64 -10.14 -7.34 3.31
CA THR A 64 -11.54 -7.17 3.73
C THR A 64 -12.02 -5.73 3.54
N PRO A 65 -13.26 -5.52 3.06
CA PRO A 65 -13.87 -4.20 3.00
C PRO A 65 -14.53 -3.81 4.33
N SER A 66 -14.57 -4.70 5.33
CA SER A 66 -15.52 -4.58 6.45
C SER A 66 -15.35 -3.30 7.29
N GLY A 67 -14.11 -2.82 7.50
CA GLY A 67 -13.87 -1.56 8.20
C GLY A 67 -14.34 -0.33 7.41
N ALA A 68 -14.12 -0.34 6.08
CA ALA A 68 -14.62 0.70 5.19
C ALA A 68 -16.16 0.68 5.07
N VAL A 69 -16.78 -0.51 5.07
CA VAL A 69 -18.24 -0.67 5.08
C VAL A 69 -18.84 -0.19 6.39
N GLU A 70 -18.24 -0.52 7.54
CA GLU A 70 -18.64 0.03 8.84
C GLU A 70 -18.58 1.57 8.81
N ALA A 71 -17.46 2.13 8.34
CA ALA A 71 -17.29 3.57 8.25
C ALA A 71 -18.34 4.22 7.34
N HIS A 72 -18.59 3.65 6.17
CA HIS A 72 -19.58 4.16 5.22
C HIS A 72 -21.00 4.19 5.84
N ARG A 73 -21.40 3.12 6.54
CA ARG A 73 -22.70 3.05 7.23
C ARG A 73 -22.86 4.10 8.32
N MET A 74 -21.76 4.57 8.92
CA MET A 74 -21.79 5.64 9.92
C MET A 74 -22.04 7.03 9.32
N ARG A 75 -22.04 7.18 7.98
CA ARG A 75 -22.23 8.46 7.26
C ARG A 75 -21.39 9.61 7.83
N PRO A 76 -20.05 9.47 7.87
CA PRO A 76 -19.19 10.47 8.47
C PRO A 76 -19.17 11.76 7.65
N GLU A 77 -19.00 12.90 8.32
CA GLU A 77 -18.68 14.21 7.70
C GLU A 77 -17.21 14.29 7.25
N VAL A 78 -16.57 13.16 6.99
CA VAL A 78 -15.18 13.02 6.56
C VAL A 78 -15.21 12.43 5.17
N LEU A 79 -14.40 12.98 4.25
CA LEU A 79 -14.20 12.36 2.94
C LEU A 79 -13.63 10.95 3.15
N LEU A 80 -14.46 9.95 2.92
CA LEU A 80 -14.13 8.54 3.06
C LEU A 80 -13.93 7.95 1.67
N ILE A 81 -12.71 7.59 1.34
CA ILE A 81 -12.40 6.90 0.08
C ILE A 81 -12.58 5.38 0.31
N PRO A 82 -13.46 4.69 -0.44
CA PRO A 82 -13.58 3.24 -0.39
C PRO A 82 -12.24 2.59 -0.76
N GLY A 83 -11.61 1.89 0.19
CA GLY A 83 -10.28 1.32 0.03
C GLY A 83 -10.16 -0.10 0.54
N MET A 84 -9.20 -0.84 0.00
CA MET A 84 -8.78 -2.15 0.52
C MET A 84 -7.32 -2.40 0.15
N GLU A 85 -6.53 -2.94 1.08
CA GLU A 85 -5.20 -3.46 0.76
C GLU A 85 -5.29 -4.98 0.58
N VAL A 86 -5.04 -5.46 -0.63
CA VAL A 86 -5.03 -6.91 -0.92
C VAL A 86 -3.59 -7.41 -0.94
N SER A 87 -3.30 -8.41 -0.11
CA SER A 87 -2.02 -9.11 -0.13
C SER A 87 -2.03 -10.21 -1.19
N ALA A 88 -1.26 -10.03 -2.25
CA ALA A 88 -1.13 -11.02 -3.30
C ALA A 88 -0.33 -12.26 -2.86
N GLU A 89 -0.61 -13.40 -3.48
CA GLU A 89 0.01 -14.70 -3.22
C GLU A 89 1.53 -14.64 -3.37
N ASP A 90 2.00 -13.96 -4.41
CA ASP A 90 3.39 -13.83 -4.83
C ASP A 90 4.16 -12.73 -4.09
N GLY A 91 3.53 -12.05 -3.12
CA GLY A 91 4.22 -11.15 -2.20
C GLY A 91 3.60 -9.76 -2.09
N PRO A 92 3.50 -9.01 -3.20
CA PRO A 92 3.12 -7.61 -3.19
C PRO A 92 1.80 -7.33 -2.48
N HIS A 93 1.69 -6.18 -1.87
CA HIS A 93 0.42 -5.60 -1.50
C HIS A 93 -0.01 -4.60 -2.57
N ILE A 94 -1.32 -4.56 -2.80
CA ILE A 94 -1.95 -3.67 -3.78
C ILE A 94 -3.06 -2.92 -3.06
N LEU A 95 -3.02 -1.60 -3.14
CA LEU A 95 -4.10 -0.74 -2.69
C LEU A 95 -5.10 -0.60 -3.83
N LEU A 96 -6.36 -0.91 -3.56
CA LEU A 96 -7.47 -0.70 -4.47
C LEU A 96 -8.38 0.36 -3.87
N TYR A 97 -8.62 1.43 -4.61
CA TYR A 97 -9.58 2.47 -4.23
C TYR A 97 -10.75 2.46 -5.19
N PHE A 98 -11.96 2.28 -4.69
CA PHE A 98 -13.16 2.16 -5.51
C PHE A 98 -13.93 3.48 -5.54
N TYR A 99 -14.56 3.76 -6.67
CA TYR A 99 -15.44 4.93 -6.80
C TYR A 99 -16.76 4.73 -6.04
N ASP A 100 -17.19 3.48 -5.86
CA ASP A 100 -18.39 3.12 -5.13
C ASP A 100 -18.13 2.00 -4.11
N ILE A 101 -18.74 2.11 -2.93
CA ILE A 101 -18.58 1.14 -1.83
C ILE A 101 -19.20 -0.22 -2.16
N ALA A 102 -20.29 -0.26 -2.93
CA ALA A 102 -20.97 -1.48 -3.34
C ALA A 102 -20.12 -2.27 -4.35
N GLU A 103 -19.47 -1.58 -5.30
CA GLU A 103 -18.52 -2.25 -6.20
C GLU A 103 -17.33 -2.85 -5.44
N MET A 104 -16.83 -2.17 -4.40
CA MET A 104 -15.78 -2.73 -3.54
C MET A 104 -16.22 -4.00 -2.81
N VAL A 105 -17.48 -4.02 -2.34
CA VAL A 105 -18.06 -5.20 -1.69
C VAL A 105 -18.22 -6.33 -2.69
N GLU A 106 -18.74 -6.06 -3.90
CA GLU A 106 -18.86 -7.06 -4.95
C GLU A 106 -17.51 -7.65 -5.35
N PHE A 107 -16.49 -6.80 -5.52
CA PHE A 107 -15.11 -7.24 -5.78
C PHE A 107 -14.60 -8.19 -4.68
N TYR A 108 -14.83 -7.84 -3.41
CA TYR A 108 -14.43 -8.69 -2.29
C TYR A 108 -15.11 -10.06 -2.36
N GLU A 109 -16.44 -10.07 -2.47
CA GLU A 109 -17.26 -11.29 -2.44
C GLU A 109 -16.93 -12.22 -3.60
N ARG A 110 -16.73 -11.67 -4.80
CA ARG A 110 -16.45 -12.47 -6.01
C ARG A 110 -15.00 -12.91 -6.13
N GLU A 111 -14.05 -12.05 -5.80
CA GLU A 111 -12.65 -12.26 -6.16
C GLU A 111 -11.77 -12.66 -4.97
N VAL A 112 -11.99 -12.03 -3.80
CA VAL A 112 -11.05 -12.08 -2.68
C VAL A 112 -11.47 -13.08 -1.60
N GLU A 113 -12.74 -13.10 -1.20
CA GLU A 113 -13.22 -13.81 -0.01
C GLU A 113 -12.85 -15.30 -0.03
N GLY A 114 -13.19 -16.00 -1.10
CA GLY A 114 -12.88 -17.43 -1.28
C GLY A 114 -11.40 -17.76 -1.45
N LYS A 115 -10.54 -16.74 -1.63
CA LYS A 115 -9.09 -16.89 -1.82
C LYS A 115 -8.29 -16.53 -0.57
N LYS A 116 -8.93 -16.17 0.54
CA LYS A 116 -8.22 -15.84 1.78
C LYS A 116 -7.49 -17.05 2.36
N GLY A 117 -6.28 -16.81 2.86
CA GLY A 117 -5.51 -17.82 3.59
C GLY A 117 -6.01 -18.02 5.01
N LYS A 118 -5.45 -19.03 5.70
CA LYS A 118 -5.72 -19.29 7.13
C LYS A 118 -5.28 -18.15 8.06
N SER A 119 -4.33 -17.33 7.62
CA SER A 119 -3.98 -16.07 8.27
C SER A 119 -4.70 -14.95 7.51
N PRO A 120 -5.76 -14.35 8.08
CA PRO A 120 -6.67 -13.46 7.33
C PRO A 120 -6.00 -12.17 6.83
N TYR A 121 -4.93 -11.74 7.50
CA TYR A 121 -4.19 -10.51 7.19
C TYR A 121 -3.01 -10.73 6.23
N MET A 122 -2.79 -11.96 5.78
CA MET A 122 -1.65 -12.32 4.92
C MET A 122 -2.08 -12.64 3.51
N ALA A 123 -1.12 -13.11 2.71
CA ALA A 123 -1.30 -13.45 1.32
C ALA A 123 -2.55 -14.30 1.06
N THR A 124 -3.37 -13.80 0.15
CA THR A 124 -4.45 -14.55 -0.49
C THR A 124 -3.86 -15.59 -1.46
N GLY A 125 -4.71 -16.42 -2.04
CA GLY A 125 -4.41 -17.29 -3.19
C GLY A 125 -4.62 -16.59 -4.54
N LEU A 126 -4.44 -15.26 -4.59
CA LEU A 126 -4.47 -14.47 -5.82
C LEU A 126 -3.06 -13.94 -6.13
N PRO A 127 -2.40 -14.43 -7.19
CA PRO A 127 -1.18 -13.81 -7.71
C PRO A 127 -1.40 -12.35 -8.11
N THR A 128 -0.33 -11.54 -8.13
CA THR A 128 -0.41 -10.11 -8.47
C THR A 128 -1.06 -9.88 -9.84
N VAL A 129 -0.70 -10.69 -10.85
CA VAL A 129 -1.23 -10.55 -12.22
C VAL A 129 -2.72 -10.86 -12.27
N ASP A 130 -3.16 -11.91 -11.58
CA ASP A 130 -4.57 -12.31 -11.54
C ASP A 130 -5.41 -11.28 -10.77
N LEU A 131 -4.89 -10.76 -9.65
CA LEU A 131 -5.53 -9.69 -8.88
C LEU A 131 -5.74 -8.43 -9.73
N LEU A 132 -4.73 -8.03 -10.50
CA LEU A 132 -4.84 -6.91 -11.45
C LEU A 132 -5.86 -7.23 -12.56
N GLY A 133 -5.86 -8.45 -13.09
CA GLY A 133 -6.85 -8.90 -14.07
C GLY A 133 -8.29 -8.90 -13.53
N CYS A 134 -8.49 -9.30 -12.29
CA CYS A 134 -9.80 -9.25 -11.64
C CYS A 134 -10.30 -7.81 -11.46
N SER A 135 -9.40 -6.91 -11.07
CA SER A 135 -9.73 -5.50 -10.87
C SER A 135 -10.11 -4.76 -12.17
N ASP A 136 -9.78 -5.28 -13.37
CA ASP A 136 -10.16 -4.66 -14.65
C ASP A 136 -11.69 -4.58 -14.85
N ARG A 137 -12.46 -5.39 -14.12
CA ARG A 137 -13.93 -5.42 -14.19
C ARG A 137 -14.62 -4.39 -13.30
N TYR A 138 -13.87 -3.66 -12.49
CA TYR A 138 -14.40 -2.76 -11.47
C TYR A 138 -13.85 -1.36 -11.66
N ASN A 139 -14.64 -0.35 -11.31
CA ASN A 139 -14.18 1.03 -11.36
C ASN A 139 -13.33 1.31 -10.12
N CYS A 140 -12.03 1.06 -10.24
CA CYS A 140 -11.08 1.27 -9.16
C CYS A 140 -9.74 1.81 -9.63
N VAL A 141 -9.06 2.52 -8.73
CA VAL A 141 -7.67 2.97 -8.88
C VAL A 141 -6.78 1.93 -8.22
N ARG A 142 -5.84 1.36 -8.98
CA ARG A 142 -4.80 0.48 -8.46
C ARG A 142 -3.58 1.32 -8.10
N ALA A 143 -3.23 1.28 -6.82
CA ALA A 143 -2.00 1.88 -6.33
C ALA A 143 -1.00 0.81 -5.85
N ALA A 144 0.24 0.94 -6.29
CA ALA A 144 1.32 0.09 -5.79
C ALA A 144 1.66 0.50 -4.34
N ALA A 145 1.21 -0.29 -3.38
CA ALA A 145 1.50 -0.11 -1.96
C ALA A 145 3.00 -0.28 -1.69
N HIS A 146 3.56 0.58 -0.84
CA HIS A 146 4.96 0.61 -0.38
C HIS A 146 5.90 -0.06 -1.39
N PRO A 147 6.16 0.54 -2.58
CA PRO A 147 6.59 -0.20 -3.78
C PRO A 147 7.88 -1.00 -3.64
N TYR A 148 8.75 -0.62 -2.71
CA TYR A 148 10.00 -1.32 -2.42
C TYR A 148 9.94 -2.27 -1.21
N GLY A 149 8.79 -2.37 -0.56
CA GLY A 149 8.47 -3.24 0.57
C GLY A 149 9.39 -3.11 1.78
N TYR A 150 9.09 -3.91 2.79
CA TYR A 150 9.89 -4.01 4.01
C TYR A 150 11.18 -4.80 3.79
N LEU A 151 12.24 -4.51 4.55
CA LEU A 151 13.62 -4.96 4.31
C LEU A 151 13.73 -6.43 3.84
N VAL A 152 13.19 -7.37 4.62
CA VAL A 152 13.30 -8.81 4.36
C VAL A 152 12.15 -9.38 3.53
N PHE A 153 11.05 -8.65 3.39
CA PHE A 153 9.83 -9.16 2.75
C PHE A 153 9.60 -8.57 1.37
N ASN A 154 9.14 -9.38 0.42
CA ASN A 154 8.79 -8.95 -0.93
C ASN A 154 7.35 -8.45 -0.96
N LYS A 155 7.08 -7.32 -0.30
CA LYS A 155 5.72 -6.76 -0.18
C LYS A 155 5.41 -5.62 -1.14
N GLY A 156 6.39 -5.16 -1.91
CA GLY A 156 6.22 -4.09 -2.89
C GLY A 156 6.45 -4.57 -4.32
N VAL A 157 5.59 -4.12 -5.24
CA VAL A 157 5.63 -4.50 -6.67
C VAL A 157 6.99 -4.16 -7.30
N ALA A 158 7.52 -2.96 -7.07
CA ALA A 158 8.81 -2.54 -7.63
C ALA A 158 9.98 -3.39 -7.11
N LYS A 159 9.97 -3.78 -5.82
CA LYS A 159 10.96 -4.73 -5.29
C LYS A 159 10.84 -6.10 -5.96
N CYS A 160 9.62 -6.57 -6.20
CA CYS A 160 9.41 -7.83 -6.92
C CYS A 160 9.95 -7.78 -8.35
N ILE A 161 9.77 -6.67 -9.04
CA ILE A 161 10.34 -6.43 -10.39
C ILE A 161 11.88 -6.38 -10.34
N GLU A 162 12.47 -5.64 -9.40
CA GLU A 162 13.94 -5.59 -9.24
C GLU A 162 14.58 -6.94 -8.94
N LYS A 163 13.81 -7.85 -8.32
CA LYS A 163 14.21 -9.22 -8.04
C LYS A 163 13.74 -10.21 -9.12
N GLN A 164 13.13 -9.72 -10.18
CA GLN A 164 12.64 -10.47 -11.35
C GLN A 164 11.58 -11.52 -10.99
N TYR A 165 10.78 -11.29 -9.96
CA TYR A 165 9.59 -12.10 -9.65
C TYR A 165 8.40 -11.70 -10.50
N LEU A 166 8.30 -10.40 -10.79
CA LEU A 166 7.30 -9.82 -11.67
C LEU A 166 7.98 -9.19 -12.87
N ALA A 167 7.25 -9.15 -13.98
CA ALA A 167 7.68 -8.49 -15.21
C ALA A 167 7.64 -6.96 -15.03
N GLU A 168 8.48 -6.22 -15.73
CA GLU A 168 8.51 -4.75 -15.59
C GLU A 168 7.19 -4.13 -16.04
N GLU A 169 6.55 -4.76 -17.02
CA GLU A 169 5.24 -4.44 -17.58
C GLU A 169 4.13 -4.51 -16.53
N THR A 170 4.31 -5.26 -15.44
CA THR A 170 3.33 -5.29 -14.34
C THR A 170 3.08 -3.90 -13.76
N LEU A 171 4.06 -2.99 -13.77
CA LEU A 171 3.86 -1.61 -13.32
C LEU A 171 2.94 -0.79 -14.22
N SER A 172 2.77 -1.14 -15.51
CA SER A 172 1.88 -0.39 -16.40
C SER A 172 0.40 -0.63 -16.13
N ARG A 173 0.08 -1.56 -15.22
CA ARG A 173 -1.27 -1.91 -14.79
C ARG A 173 -1.73 -1.10 -13.58
N PHE A 174 -0.91 -0.18 -13.08
CA PHE A 174 -1.24 0.67 -11.94
C PHE A 174 -1.49 2.09 -12.43
N GLU A 175 -2.53 2.73 -11.91
CA GLU A 175 -2.80 4.15 -12.15
C GLU A 175 -2.00 5.04 -11.19
N ALA A 176 -1.67 4.52 -10.00
CA ALA A 176 -0.98 5.28 -8.96
C ALA A 176 0.10 4.49 -8.22
N ILE A 177 0.90 5.20 -7.43
CA ILE A 177 1.98 4.62 -6.64
C ILE A 177 2.13 5.33 -5.30
N GLU A 178 2.33 4.56 -4.24
CA GLU A 178 2.56 5.10 -2.90
C GLU A 178 3.97 5.69 -2.80
N VAL A 179 4.07 7.02 -2.82
CA VAL A 179 5.35 7.75 -2.83
C VAL A 179 5.84 8.14 -1.45
N ILE A 180 4.93 8.23 -0.47
CA ILE A 180 5.27 8.30 0.95
C ILE A 180 4.42 7.28 1.68
N ASN A 181 5.08 6.26 2.22
CA ASN A 181 4.50 5.30 3.16
C ASN A 181 5.12 5.50 4.56
N GLY A 182 4.31 5.38 5.61
CA GLY A 182 4.77 5.60 6.98
C GLY A 182 5.72 4.54 7.53
N GLY A 183 5.58 3.28 7.11
CA GLY A 183 6.48 2.18 7.46
C GLY A 183 7.83 2.22 6.73
N MET A 184 7.89 2.87 5.57
CA MET A 184 9.07 2.90 4.70
C MET A 184 10.17 3.87 5.15
N ARG A 185 11.40 3.65 4.66
CA ARG A 185 12.55 4.54 4.90
C ARG A 185 12.56 5.69 3.88
N ARG A 186 13.06 6.87 4.26
CA ARG A 186 13.17 8.06 3.39
C ARG A 186 13.71 7.76 2.00
N ASN A 187 14.80 7.01 1.92
CA ASN A 187 15.45 6.69 0.66
C ASN A 187 14.57 5.84 -0.26
N LEU A 188 13.78 4.91 0.29
CA LEU A 188 12.83 4.09 -0.46
C LEU A 188 11.62 4.90 -0.91
N ASN A 189 11.12 5.81 -0.06
CA ASN A 189 10.07 6.75 -0.45
C ASN A 189 10.55 7.66 -1.60
N ARG A 190 11.75 8.25 -1.52
CA ARG A 190 12.35 9.02 -2.63
C ARG A 190 12.51 8.17 -3.90
N LYS A 191 12.90 6.90 -3.75
CA LYS A 191 13.00 5.96 -4.87
C LYS A 191 11.62 5.68 -5.50
N ALA A 192 10.55 5.65 -4.70
CA ALA A 192 9.18 5.51 -5.18
C ALA A 192 8.70 6.78 -5.89
N SER A 193 8.99 7.96 -5.36
CA SER A 193 8.74 9.24 -6.02
C SER A 193 9.41 9.30 -7.40
N ASN A 194 10.68 8.89 -7.51
CA ASN A 194 11.39 8.85 -8.78
C ASN A 194 10.80 7.84 -9.76
N LEU A 195 10.32 6.70 -9.26
CA LEU A 195 9.65 5.70 -10.09
C LEU A 195 8.32 6.23 -10.63
N ALA A 196 7.56 6.96 -9.81
CA ALA A 196 6.32 7.61 -10.22
C ALA A 196 6.53 8.53 -11.44
N VAL A 197 7.57 9.38 -11.40
CA VAL A 197 7.94 10.25 -12.54
C VAL A 197 8.27 9.44 -13.78
N ARG A 198 9.16 8.44 -13.65
CA ARG A 198 9.63 7.64 -14.80
C ARG A 198 8.51 6.87 -15.48
N LYS A 199 7.48 6.45 -14.74
CA LYS A 199 6.36 5.66 -15.25
C LYS A 199 5.10 6.49 -15.47
N GLY A 200 5.11 7.78 -15.14
CA GLY A 200 3.96 8.67 -15.30
C GLY A 200 2.76 8.26 -14.43
N LEU A 201 3.00 7.80 -13.20
CA LEU A 201 1.96 7.32 -12.28
C LEU A 201 1.40 8.45 -11.40
N GLY A 202 0.13 8.34 -11.04
CA GLY A 202 -0.52 9.17 -10.01
C GLY A 202 0.16 9.04 -8.65
N LEU A 203 0.08 10.09 -7.83
CA LEU A 203 0.73 10.12 -6.53
C LEU A 203 -0.28 9.84 -5.42
N VAL A 204 -0.02 8.80 -4.64
CA VAL A 204 -0.71 8.58 -3.37
C VAL A 204 0.31 8.44 -2.24
N GLY A 205 -0.13 8.69 -1.03
CA GLY A 205 0.63 8.49 0.18
C GLY A 205 -0.31 8.27 1.34
N GLY A 206 0.13 7.43 2.26
CA GLY A 206 -0.63 7.12 3.46
C GLY A 206 0.29 6.69 4.58
N THR A 207 -0.29 6.65 5.77
CA THR A 207 0.49 6.41 6.98
C THR A 207 0.82 4.94 7.17
N ASP A 208 0.10 4.05 6.48
CA ASP A 208 0.10 2.60 6.73
C ASP A 208 -0.05 2.40 8.25
N GLY A 209 -1.07 3.10 8.76
CA GLY A 209 -1.25 3.39 10.18
C GLY A 209 -1.96 2.25 10.88
N HIS A 210 -1.33 1.71 11.93
CA HIS A 210 -1.94 0.69 12.80
C HIS A 210 -2.27 1.23 14.19
N THR A 211 -1.93 2.49 14.45
CA THR A 211 -2.27 3.20 15.67
C THR A 211 -2.94 4.53 15.37
N LEU A 212 -3.80 4.98 16.27
CA LEU A 212 -4.53 6.24 16.10
C LEU A 212 -3.59 7.47 16.02
N LYS A 213 -2.39 7.39 16.61
CA LYS A 213 -1.35 8.45 16.55
C LYS A 213 -0.84 8.68 15.13
N ASP A 214 -0.88 7.65 14.28
CA ASP A 214 -0.34 7.71 12.94
C ASP A 214 -1.19 8.54 11.99
N LEU A 215 -2.51 8.55 12.21
CA LEU A 215 -3.51 9.11 11.31
C LEU A 215 -3.18 10.55 10.92
N GLY A 216 -3.16 10.80 9.60
CA GLY A 216 -2.99 12.15 9.04
C GLY A 216 -1.56 12.69 9.04
N ASN A 217 -0.56 11.90 9.49
CA ASN A 217 0.85 12.31 9.39
C ASN A 217 1.39 12.27 7.94
N ILE A 218 0.70 11.55 7.06
CA ILE A 218 0.94 11.50 5.62
C ILE A 218 -0.42 11.62 4.94
N VAL A 219 -0.54 12.56 4.02
CA VAL A 219 -1.77 12.85 3.29
C VAL A 219 -1.51 13.03 1.81
N THR A 220 -2.42 12.50 1.01
CA THR A 220 -2.59 12.81 -0.40
C THR A 220 -3.56 13.98 -0.52
N CYS A 221 -3.23 14.98 -1.33
CA CYS A 221 -3.99 16.22 -1.45
C CYS A 221 -4.45 16.41 -2.90
N ALA A 222 -5.73 16.73 -3.09
CA ALA A 222 -6.34 17.02 -4.39
C ALA A 222 -7.44 18.08 -4.27
N GLU A 223 -7.78 18.76 -5.38
CA GLU A 223 -8.82 19.82 -5.44
C GLU A 223 -10.24 19.25 -5.57
N SER A 224 -10.58 18.17 -4.84
CA SER A 224 -11.95 17.66 -4.80
C SER A 224 -12.31 17.15 -3.40
N ALA A 225 -13.57 17.35 -3.04
CA ALA A 225 -14.16 16.99 -1.76
C ALA A 225 -14.99 15.69 -1.80
N ASP A 226 -15.11 15.06 -2.97
CA ASP A 226 -15.86 13.83 -3.19
C ASP A 226 -14.96 12.71 -3.73
N VAL A 227 -15.45 11.46 -3.65
CA VAL A 227 -14.65 10.28 -4.02
C VAL A 227 -14.25 10.32 -5.49
N GLU A 228 -15.18 10.64 -6.39
CA GLU A 228 -14.97 10.60 -7.82
C GLU A 228 -13.92 11.63 -8.26
N GLY A 229 -14.11 12.90 -7.92
CA GLY A 229 -13.17 13.95 -8.25
C GLY A 229 -11.81 13.74 -7.58
N PHE A 230 -11.77 13.22 -6.36
CA PHE A 230 -10.51 12.94 -5.67
C PHE A 230 -9.70 11.86 -6.36
N LEU A 231 -10.33 10.71 -6.67
CA LEU A 231 -9.66 9.61 -7.37
C LEU A 231 -9.30 9.99 -8.81
N ASN A 232 -10.17 10.73 -9.51
CA ASN A 232 -9.85 11.29 -10.82
C ASN A 232 -8.63 12.20 -10.75
N ALA A 233 -8.51 13.09 -9.76
CA ALA A 233 -7.33 13.93 -9.62
C ALA A 233 -6.04 13.11 -9.40
N VAL A 234 -6.11 11.98 -8.68
CA VAL A 234 -4.98 11.05 -8.54
C VAL A 234 -4.61 10.44 -9.89
N VAL A 235 -5.58 9.90 -10.64
CA VAL A 235 -5.36 9.26 -11.96
C VAL A 235 -4.81 10.26 -12.98
N HIS A 236 -5.35 11.49 -12.98
CA HIS A 236 -4.90 12.57 -13.86
C HIS A 236 -3.60 13.25 -13.39
N ARG A 237 -2.99 12.78 -12.29
CA ARG A 237 -1.72 13.26 -11.73
C ARG A 237 -1.77 14.72 -11.26
N GLN A 238 -2.93 15.12 -10.77
CA GLN A 238 -3.23 16.42 -10.19
C GLN A 238 -3.19 16.39 -8.65
N SER A 239 -2.72 15.29 -8.06
CA SER A 239 -2.49 15.15 -6.63
C SER A 239 -1.04 15.47 -6.23
N PHE A 240 -0.86 15.87 -4.96
CA PHE A 240 0.45 15.92 -4.31
C PHE A 240 0.41 15.24 -2.95
N VAL A 241 1.57 14.84 -2.43
CA VAL A 241 1.67 14.09 -1.17
C VAL A 241 2.55 14.85 -0.19
N VAL A 242 2.06 15.03 1.03
CA VAL A 242 2.81 15.66 2.13
C VAL A 242 2.82 14.73 3.31
N GLY A 243 3.99 14.52 3.92
CA GLY A 243 4.04 13.76 5.16
C GLY A 243 5.42 13.37 5.63
N ARG A 244 5.47 12.78 6.83
CA ARG A 244 6.67 12.18 7.39
C ARG A 244 6.42 10.73 7.77
N GLU A 245 7.36 9.88 7.37
CA GLU A 245 7.39 8.50 7.81
C GLU A 245 7.65 8.39 9.33
N LYS A 246 7.24 7.25 9.90
CA LYS A 246 7.44 6.92 11.31
C LYS A 246 8.94 6.94 11.65
N ASN A 247 9.29 7.41 12.84
CA ASN A 247 10.65 7.24 13.36
C ASN A 247 10.88 5.77 13.78
N LEU A 248 12.12 5.42 14.15
CA LEU A 248 12.45 4.04 14.51
C LEU A 248 11.68 3.54 15.73
N LEU A 249 11.42 4.39 16.72
CA LEU A 249 10.67 4.02 17.93
C LEU A 249 9.22 3.70 17.59
N ASP A 250 8.54 4.59 16.85
CA ASP A 250 7.15 4.39 16.44
C ASP A 250 7.00 3.13 15.57
N LYS A 251 7.99 2.82 14.73
CA LYS A 251 8.03 1.57 13.95
C LYS A 251 8.17 0.34 14.84
N SER A 252 9.02 0.39 15.87
CA SER A 252 9.19 -0.71 16.82
C SER A 252 7.92 -0.95 17.63
N VAL A 253 7.25 0.11 18.09
CA VAL A 253 5.97 0.02 18.79
C VAL A 253 4.90 -0.58 17.89
N THR A 254 4.81 -0.10 16.64
CA THR A 254 3.89 -0.64 15.63
C THR A 254 4.13 -2.14 15.41
N ALA A 255 5.39 -2.54 15.20
CA ALA A 255 5.74 -3.95 15.01
C ALA A 255 5.36 -4.82 16.22
N ALA A 256 5.59 -4.34 17.45
CA ALA A 256 5.21 -5.07 18.66
C ALA A 256 3.69 -5.26 18.77
N LEU A 257 2.90 -4.23 18.43
CA LEU A 257 1.43 -4.30 18.41
C LEU A 257 0.92 -5.21 17.30
N LEU A 258 1.51 -5.17 16.11
CA LEU A 258 1.12 -6.05 15.03
C LEU A 258 1.36 -7.51 15.41
N MET A 259 2.53 -7.83 15.99
CA MET A 259 2.90 -9.20 16.35
C MET A 259 1.82 -9.90 17.17
N THR A 260 1.17 -9.23 18.12
CA THR A 260 0.10 -9.83 18.94
C THR A 260 -1.11 -10.27 18.12
N ARG A 261 -1.43 -9.59 17.00
CA ARG A 261 -2.50 -10.00 16.06
C ARG A 261 -2.11 -11.20 15.20
N TYR A 262 -0.82 -11.37 14.93
CA TYR A 262 -0.30 -12.50 14.17
C TYR A 262 -0.03 -13.74 15.02
N VAL A 263 0.07 -13.64 16.37
CA VAL A 263 0.33 -14.78 17.27
C VAL A 263 -0.63 -15.97 17.02
N PRO A 264 -1.97 -15.79 16.94
CA PRO A 264 -2.89 -16.90 16.69
C PRO A 264 -2.66 -17.58 15.32
N TYR A 265 -2.00 -16.87 14.40
CA TYR A 265 -1.76 -17.28 13.03
C TYR A 265 -0.27 -17.57 12.75
N THR A 266 0.53 -17.86 13.79
CA THR A 266 1.99 -18.01 13.65
C THR A 266 2.36 -19.07 12.60
N VAL A 267 1.80 -20.28 12.71
CA VAL A 267 2.07 -21.39 11.78
C VAL A 267 1.69 -21.03 10.33
N PRO A 268 0.45 -20.60 10.02
CA PRO A 268 0.11 -20.23 8.64
C PRO A 268 0.91 -19.02 8.15
N SER A 269 1.30 -18.09 9.02
CA SER A 269 2.10 -16.91 8.63
C SER A 269 3.52 -17.30 8.24
N ILE A 270 4.15 -18.21 8.97
CA ILE A 270 5.45 -18.80 8.60
C ILE A 270 5.33 -19.53 7.26
N ALA A 271 4.27 -20.31 7.04
CA ALA A 271 4.05 -21.01 5.78
C ALA A 271 3.91 -20.04 4.59
N VAL A 272 3.21 -18.91 4.75
CA VAL A 272 3.13 -17.85 3.74
C VAL A 272 4.52 -17.29 3.44
N HIS A 273 5.29 -16.91 4.46
CA HIS A 273 6.63 -16.39 4.26
C HIS A 273 7.56 -17.41 3.59
N TYR A 274 7.47 -18.69 3.96
CA TYR A 274 8.22 -19.75 3.30
C TYR A 274 7.86 -19.83 1.82
N ARG A 275 6.57 -19.90 1.46
CA ARG A 275 6.12 -19.95 0.06
C ARG A 275 6.58 -18.73 -0.75
N GLN A 276 6.44 -17.53 -0.21
CA GLN A 276 6.83 -16.29 -0.88
C GLN A 276 8.36 -16.12 -1.04
N ASN A 277 9.16 -16.74 -0.16
CA ASN A 277 10.63 -16.64 -0.20
C ASN A 277 11.32 -17.87 -0.80
N MET A 278 10.67 -19.03 -0.91
CA MET A 278 11.28 -20.25 -1.44
C MET A 278 11.78 -20.12 -2.89
N PRO A 279 11.02 -19.48 -3.81
CA PRO A 279 11.52 -19.21 -5.16
C PRO A 279 12.82 -18.40 -5.16
N ARG A 280 13.06 -17.55 -4.14
CA ARG A 280 14.30 -16.79 -3.98
C ARG A 280 15.49 -17.71 -3.75
N VAL A 281 15.33 -18.65 -2.81
CA VAL A 281 16.39 -19.57 -2.42
C VAL A 281 16.77 -20.43 -3.63
N GLN A 282 15.77 -20.94 -4.34
CA GLN A 282 15.98 -21.75 -5.54
C GLN A 282 16.72 -20.98 -6.64
N ARG A 283 16.31 -19.75 -6.98
CA ARG A 283 17.00 -18.93 -8.00
C ARG A 283 18.40 -18.51 -7.57
N PHE A 284 18.61 -18.18 -6.30
CA PHE A 284 19.94 -17.85 -5.78
C PHE A 284 20.90 -19.05 -5.90
N VAL A 285 20.41 -20.25 -5.57
CA VAL A 285 21.16 -21.51 -5.74
C VAL A 285 21.45 -21.75 -7.23
N GLN A 286 20.46 -21.66 -8.11
CA GLN A 286 20.62 -21.84 -9.56
C GLN A 286 21.64 -20.87 -10.19
N ARG A 287 21.64 -19.59 -9.77
CA ARG A 287 22.64 -18.61 -10.24
C ARG A 287 24.06 -18.90 -9.75
N ARG A 288 24.21 -19.48 -8.56
CA ARG A 288 25.52 -19.88 -8.04
C ARG A 288 26.02 -21.14 -8.73
N THR A 289 25.16 -22.10 -9.03
CA THR A 289 25.52 -23.31 -9.75
C THR A 289 25.83 -23.02 -11.22
N SER A 290 25.12 -22.10 -11.87
CA SER A 290 25.39 -21.67 -13.25
C SER A 290 26.63 -20.77 -13.42
N ARG A 291 27.16 -20.20 -12.32
CA ARG A 291 28.37 -19.35 -12.30
C ARG A 291 29.65 -20.11 -11.90
N ARG A 292 29.60 -21.42 -11.66
CA ARG A 292 30.85 -22.21 -11.51
C ARG A 292 31.55 -22.28 -12.87
N PRO A 293 32.84 -21.89 -12.98
CA PRO A 293 33.58 -22.05 -14.22
C PRO A 293 33.59 -23.53 -14.57
N LYS A 294 33.25 -23.88 -15.81
CA LYS A 294 33.62 -25.20 -16.36
C LYS A 294 35.14 -25.30 -16.21
N THR A 295 35.59 -26.16 -15.30
CA THR A 295 36.99 -26.53 -15.19
C THR A 295 37.46 -26.94 -16.58
N ARG A 296 38.43 -26.20 -17.13
CA ARG A 296 39.10 -26.52 -18.39
C ARG A 296 39.57 -27.98 -18.29
N ALA A 297 38.94 -28.86 -19.07
CA ALA A 297 39.47 -30.18 -19.33
C ALA A 297 40.84 -29.98 -19.99
N LYS A 298 41.89 -30.52 -19.36
CA LYS A 298 43.22 -30.66 -19.96
C LYS A 298 43.09 -31.48 -21.23
N VAL A 299 43.39 -30.87 -22.37
CA VAL A 299 43.68 -31.61 -23.60
C VAL A 299 45.13 -32.06 -23.48
N LYS A 300 45.33 -33.39 -23.51
CA LYS A 300 46.62 -34.05 -23.61
C LYS A 300 47.21 -33.86 -25.01
#